data_AF-A0A968XJC0-F1
#
_entry.id   AF-A0A968XJC0-F1
#
_cell.length_a   1.000
_cell.length_b   1.000
_cell.length_c   1.000
_cell.angle_alpha   90.00
_cell.angle_beta   90.00
_cell.angle_gamma   90.00
#
_symmetry.space_group_name_H-M   'P 1'
#
loop_
_entity.id
_entity.type
_entity.pdbx_description
1 polymer ?
#
loop_
_entity_poly.entity_id
_entity_poly.type
_entity_poly.pdbx_seq_one_letter_code
_entity_poly.pdbx_strand_id
1 'polypeptide(L)' 'RPGPDPAARTASSHPMGVKSGDKVLFGKWSGTEVKIDGEELLIMKESDIMGILG' A
#
# COMPACT_ATOMS: atom_id res chain seq x y z
N ARG A 1 -26.48 -31.25 -13.61
CA ARG A 1 -26.34 -30.05 -12.75
C ARG A 1 -24.85 -29.84 -12.53
N PRO A 2 -24.20 -28.87 -13.17
CA PRO A 2 -22.81 -28.53 -12.86
C PRO A 2 -22.79 -27.79 -11.51
N GLY A 3 -21.83 -28.13 -10.64
CA GLY A 3 -21.64 -27.50 -9.32
C GLY A 3 -20.94 -26.14 -9.42
N PRO A 4 -20.87 -25.37 -8.32
CA PRO A 4 -20.31 -24.03 -8.34
C PRO A 4 -18.79 -24.08 -8.59
N ASP A 5 -18.36 -23.32 -9.60
CA ASP A 5 -16.99 -23.28 -10.06
C ASP A 5 -16.09 -22.60 -9.00
N PRO A 6 -14.93 -23.18 -8.62
CA PRO A 6 -14.00 -22.60 -7.63
C PRO A 6 -13.32 -21.30 -8.11
N ALA A 7 -13.63 -20.83 -9.32
CA ALA A 7 -13.06 -19.64 -9.94
C ALA A 7 -13.60 -18.31 -9.37
N ALA A 8 -14.64 -18.33 -8.53
CA ALA A 8 -15.21 -17.13 -7.92
C ALA A 8 -14.47 -16.64 -6.65
N ARG A 9 -13.14 -16.81 -6.58
CA ARG A 9 -12.33 -16.02 -5.65
C ARG A 9 -12.22 -14.61 -6.22
N THR A 10 -13.26 -13.79 -6.01
CA THR A 10 -13.20 -12.36 -6.30
C THR A 10 -11.98 -11.79 -5.59
N ALA A 11 -10.96 -11.45 -6.37
CA ALA A 11 -9.84 -10.66 -5.91
C ALA A 11 -10.39 -9.29 -5.58
N SER A 12 -10.80 -9.09 -4.32
CA SER A 12 -11.24 -7.80 -3.82
C SER A 12 -10.01 -6.91 -3.76
N SER A 13 -9.69 -6.26 -4.88
CA SER A 13 -8.64 -5.25 -4.95
C SER A 13 -9.09 -4.09 -4.08
N HIS A 14 -8.59 -4.04 -2.84
CA HIS A 14 -8.81 -2.91 -1.96
C HIS A 14 -7.98 -1.75 -2.52
N PRO A 15 -8.60 -0.63 -2.91
CA PRO A 15 -7.86 0.52 -3.37
C PRO A 15 -7.01 1.07 -2.22
N MET A 16 -5.79 1.51 -2.54
CA MET A 16 -4.93 2.21 -1.59
C MET A 16 -5.65 3.49 -1.15
N GLY A 17 -5.70 3.76 0.15
CA GLY A 17 -6.29 4.96 0.73
C GLY A 17 -5.45 6.24 0.54
N VAL A 18 -4.28 6.12 -0.09
CA VAL A 18 -3.33 7.21 -0.35
C VAL A 18 -3.06 7.37 -1.84
N LYS A 19 -2.83 8.60 -2.28
CA LYS A 19 -2.48 8.94 -3.67
C LYS A 19 -1.13 9.67 -3.75
N SER A 20 -0.53 9.65 -4.92
CA SER A 20 0.69 10.42 -5.20
C SER A 20 0.49 11.90 -4.88
N GLY A 21 1.45 12.49 -4.16
CA GLY A 21 1.41 13.89 -3.73
C GLY A 21 0.78 14.11 -2.35
N ASP A 22 0.13 13.10 -1.76
CA ASP A 22 -0.31 13.19 -0.36
C ASP A 22 0.90 13.28 0.58
N LYS A 23 0.84 14.22 1.51
CA LYS A 23 1.77 14.25 2.65
C LYS A 23 1.20 13.34 3.71
N VAL A 24 2.01 12.44 4.25
CA VAL A 24 1.54 11.43 5.23
C VAL A 24 2.40 11.47 6.49
N LEU A 25 1.77 11.16 7.61
CA LEU A 25 2.43 10.87 8.88
C LEU A 25 2.69 9.37 8.97
N PHE A 26 3.93 9.01 9.23
CA PHE A 26 4.35 7.63 9.47
C PHE A 26 5.31 7.59 10.66
N GLY A 27 5.44 6.41 11.28
CA GLY A 27 6.36 6.22 12.39
C GLY A 27 7.82 6.43 11.96
N LYS A 28 8.63 7.10 12.78
CA LYS A 28 10.05 7.36 12.49
C LYS A 28 10.87 6.10 12.15
N TRP A 29 10.47 4.96 12.70
CA TRP A 29 11.12 3.66 12.52
C TRP A 29 10.35 2.72 11.60
N SER A 30 9.34 3.24 10.90
CA SER A 30 8.50 2.48 9.97
C SER A 30 9.06 2.57 8.55
N GLY A 31 8.99 1.44 7.83
CA GLY A 31 9.43 1.32 6.44
C GLY A 31 10.84 0.77 6.28
N THR A 32 11.29 0.71 5.03
CA THR A 32 12.61 0.24 4.61
C THR A 32 13.14 1.20 3.56
N GLU A 33 14.33 1.72 3.82
CA GLU A 33 15.02 2.61 2.91
C GLU A 33 15.68 1.79 1.80
N VAL A 34 15.43 2.17 0.56
CA VAL A 34 15.95 1.49 -0.62
C VAL A 34 16.50 2.51 -1.61
N LYS A 35 17.53 2.10 -2.36
CA LYS A 35 18.05 2.90 -3.47
C LYS A 35 17.59 2.29 -4.78
N ILE A 36 16.86 3.05 -5.57
CA ILE A 36 16.39 2.64 -6.91
C ILE A 36 16.78 3.75 -7.87
N ASP A 37 17.48 3.40 -8.96
CA ASP A 37 17.90 4.34 -10.01
C ASP A 37 18.66 5.58 -9.51
N GLY A 38 19.37 5.44 -8.37
CA GLY A 38 20.14 6.52 -7.75
C GLY A 38 19.35 7.39 -6.78
N GLU A 39 18.05 7.17 -6.62
CA GLU A 39 17.20 7.87 -5.65
C GLU A 39 17.04 7.07 -4.36
N GLU A 40 17.11 7.77 -3.22
CA GLU A 40 16.77 7.24 -1.90
C GLU A 40 15.26 7.31 -1.70
N LEU A 41 14.63 6.14 -1.62
CA LEU A 41 13.19 5.98 -1.44
C LEU A 41 12.90 5.25 -0.14
N LEU A 42 11.78 5.57 0.49
CA LEU A 42 11.29 4.88 1.67
C LEU A 42 10.04 4.06 1.31
N ILE A 43 10.16 2.73 1.35
CA ILE A 43 9.04 1.82 1.13
C ILE A 43 8.40 1.51 2.49
N MET A 44 7.08 1.60 2.59
CA MET A 44 6.32 1.23 3.79
C MET A 44 4.97 0.63 3.43
N LYS A 45 4.32 -0.02 4.39
CA LYS A 45 2.94 -0.52 4.21
C LYS A 45 1.93 0.58 4.53
N GLU A 46 0.76 0.50 3.90
CA GLU A 46 -0.35 1.43 4.19
C GLU A 46 -0.73 1.43 5.68
N SER A 47 -0.66 0.26 6.34
CA SER A 47 -0.95 0.12 7.77
C SER A 47 0.01 0.87 8.69
N ASP A 48 1.19 1.28 8.19
CA ASP A 48 2.16 2.09 8.94
C ASP A 48 1.87 3.59 8.85
N ILE A 49 0.92 3.99 7.99
CA ILE A 49 0.49 5.37 7.81
C ILE A 49 -0.51 5.73 8.91
N MET A 50 -0.14 6.69 9.75
CA MET A 50 -0.96 7.18 10.85
C MET A 50 -2.04 8.16 10.39
N GLY A 51 -1.82 8.86 9.27
CA GLY A 51 -2.77 9.80 8.71
C GLY A 51 -2.22 10.58 7.53
N ILE A 52 -3.12 11.24 6.80
CA ILE A 52 -2.79 12.12 5.67
C ILE A 52 -2.86 13.57 6.17
N LEU A 53 -1.80 14.33 5.93
CA LEU A 53 -1.70 15.75 6.20
C LEU A 53 -2.20 16.53 4.98
N GLY A 54 -3.38 17.14 5.12
CA GLY A 54 -3.95 18.10 4.16
C GLY A 54 -3.38 19.49 4.32
#